data_AF-A0A517XPE8-F1
#
_entry.id   AF-A0A517XPE8-F1
#
_cell.length_a   1.000
_cell.length_b   1.000
_cell.length_c   1.000
_cell.angle_alpha   90.00
_cell.angle_beta   90.00
_cell.angle_gamma   90.00
#
_symmetry.space_group_name_H-M   'P 1'
#
loop_
_entity.id
_entity.type
_entity.pdbx_description
1 polymer ?
#
loop_
_entity_poly.entity_id
_entity_poly.type
_entity_poly.pdbx_seq_one_letter_code
_entity_poly.pdbx_strand_id
1 'polypeptide(L)'
;MPALPRPFLVTILAVGFAAAHTQAPLFYSNQNQYLLHGLATAGYGQLSADWLSTTADPTPLFSAGVAAAYRAAGLWPLQAAYFALLMGYFAAAAWLAGRVADLTATPRLLAWAALFTAAHAAVFRVLSVWLTGVDYPWIFQAGVAGQYLLGPGIQPSAFGGLLLVSVAAFAAGRAVLAGALAGAAGLMHATYLLPGGLLVCGYLVAMLRERRPGAAASVGAVSLLVVLPTLTYAGVTFAPDDRAAFAEAQRILAEVRIPHHAVVSRWFDAVAAAQLVWVALGLLTLRRTRVFLPLTVAATGALVLTLVVTAVPNPSLMLLFPWRLSAVLVPVATLAVAARAAAHLPAGVSAVALAAMAAAGVWVMAARVGYATNTAEEPLLEFVRTHAGAGDVVLIPTRFPAVGTGRGSVSTSFTPPPRPRPGSNLIPVDLQRFRLATGVPIYVDFKSVPYADDEVLEWHRRVAWAEAWYAAAPDAAALRRAGITLVVSPRDKPLPALGEPVFADEAYHLYRVR
;
A
#
# COMPACT_ATOMS: atom_id res chain seq x y z
N MET A 1 -30.70 -14.67 12.07
CA MET A 1 -29.82 -14.69 10.88
C MET A 1 -28.70 -15.66 11.15
N PRO A 2 -28.37 -16.63 10.28
CA PRO A 2 -27.36 -17.60 10.62
C PRO A 2 -25.99 -16.91 10.67
N ALA A 3 -25.38 -16.87 11.85
CA ALA A 3 -23.96 -16.60 12.00
C ALA A 3 -23.17 -17.68 11.22
N LEU A 4 -21.97 -17.35 10.71
CA LEU A 4 -21.05 -18.38 10.20
C LEU A 4 -20.88 -19.45 11.29
N PRO A 5 -21.39 -20.68 11.12
CA PRO A 5 -21.55 -21.59 12.25
C PRO A 5 -20.25 -22.32 12.64
N ARG A 6 -19.09 -21.88 12.13
CA ARG A 6 -17.82 -22.63 12.24
C ARG A 6 -16.61 -21.69 12.32
N PRO A 7 -16.40 -20.98 13.45
CA PRO A 7 -15.24 -20.09 13.61
C PRO A 7 -13.92 -20.82 13.37
N PHE A 8 -13.79 -22.06 13.86
CA PHE A 8 -12.60 -22.89 13.65
C PHE A 8 -12.29 -23.13 12.17
N LEU A 9 -13.30 -23.51 11.36
CA LEU A 9 -13.11 -23.73 9.92
C LEU A 9 -12.74 -22.43 9.21
N VAL A 10 -13.39 -21.31 9.56
CA VAL A 10 -13.05 -19.99 8.98
C VAL A 10 -11.60 -19.62 9.30
N THR A 11 -11.12 -19.90 10.51
CA THR A 11 -9.71 -19.69 10.89
C THR A 11 -8.76 -20.53 10.05
N ILE A 12 -9.05 -21.82 9.85
CA ILE A 12 -8.22 -22.68 8.98
C ILE A 12 -8.18 -22.13 7.55
N LEU A 13 -9.34 -21.75 7.00
CA LEU A 13 -9.44 -21.17 5.67
C LEU A 13 -8.71 -19.83 5.57
N ALA A 14 -8.73 -19.02 6.64
CA ALA A 14 -8.00 -17.76 6.71
C ALA A 14 -6.48 -17.97 6.71
N VAL A 15 -5.98 -19.00 7.41
CA VAL A 15 -4.56 -19.40 7.35
C VAL A 15 -4.20 -19.85 5.92
N GLY A 16 -5.03 -20.68 5.30
CA GLY A 16 -4.85 -21.12 3.91
C GLY A 16 -4.86 -19.95 2.92
N PHE A 17 -5.76 -18.98 3.11
CA PHE A 17 -5.81 -17.75 2.32
C PHE A 17 -4.54 -16.92 2.50
N ALA A 18 -4.07 -16.70 3.73
CA ALA A 18 -2.87 -15.91 3.98
C ALA A 18 -1.62 -16.58 3.36
N ALA A 19 -1.53 -17.91 3.45
CA ALA A 19 -0.48 -18.68 2.77
C ALA A 19 -0.57 -18.57 1.24
N ALA A 20 -1.78 -18.68 0.66
CA ALA A 20 -2.02 -18.56 -0.78
C ALA A 20 -1.78 -17.14 -1.31
N HIS A 21 -2.18 -16.11 -0.57
CA HIS A 21 -1.96 -14.70 -0.90
C HIS A 21 -0.47 -14.36 -0.90
N THR A 22 0.32 -15.02 -0.05
CA THR A 22 1.75 -14.78 0.13
C THR A 22 2.08 -13.43 0.75
N GLN A 23 3.35 -13.20 1.09
CA GLN A 23 3.87 -11.90 1.52
C GLN A 23 5.30 -11.70 1.02
N ALA A 24 5.68 -10.44 0.81
CA ALA A 24 7.01 -10.08 0.35
C ALA A 24 8.05 -10.19 1.48
N PRO A 25 9.33 -10.36 1.11
CA PRO A 25 10.43 -10.11 2.03
C PRO A 25 10.33 -8.72 2.66
N LEU A 26 10.89 -8.54 3.86
CA LEU A 26 10.93 -7.23 4.48
C LEU A 26 11.73 -6.24 3.62
N PHE A 27 11.39 -4.97 3.78
CA PHE A 27 11.99 -3.86 3.04
C PHE A 27 11.70 -3.92 1.54
N TYR A 28 10.60 -4.56 1.15
CA TYR A 28 10.13 -4.55 -0.22
C TYR A 28 9.32 -3.29 -0.51
N SER A 29 9.67 -2.60 -1.59
CA SER A 29 8.90 -1.49 -2.14
C SER A 29 8.57 -0.40 -1.10
N ASN A 30 7.29 -0.08 -0.90
CA ASN A 30 6.80 0.96 0.00
C ASN A 30 7.09 0.71 1.50
N GLN A 31 7.52 -0.51 1.87
CA GLN A 31 7.97 -0.76 3.25
C GLN A 31 9.14 0.15 3.65
N ASN A 32 9.98 0.55 2.69
CA ASN A 32 11.10 1.47 2.92
C ASN A 32 10.67 2.86 3.39
N GLN A 33 9.49 3.32 2.96
CA GLN A 33 8.88 4.55 3.46
C GLN A 33 8.31 4.31 4.86
N TYR A 34 7.42 3.32 4.98
CA TYR A 34 6.52 3.28 6.14
C TYR A 34 7.12 2.64 7.38
N LEU A 35 8.16 1.80 7.25
CA LEU A 35 8.83 1.22 8.40
C LEU A 35 9.92 2.15 8.97
N LEU A 36 10.32 3.21 8.23
CA LEU A 36 11.48 4.04 8.57
C LEU A 36 11.36 4.71 9.93
N HIS A 37 10.33 5.55 10.16
CA HIS A 37 10.20 6.28 11.43
C HIS A 37 10.12 5.34 12.63
N GLY A 38 9.37 4.24 12.51
CA GLY A 38 9.24 3.24 13.57
C GLY A 38 10.55 2.53 13.89
N LEU A 39 11.32 2.12 12.87
CA LEU A 39 12.62 1.47 13.04
C LEU A 39 13.69 2.44 13.56
N ALA A 40 13.72 3.68 13.05
CA ALA A 40 14.60 4.74 13.54
C ALA A 40 14.35 5.02 15.04
N THR A 41 13.08 5.18 15.43
CA THR A 41 12.66 5.36 16.84
C THR A 41 13.01 4.16 17.73
N ALA A 42 13.12 2.97 17.13
CA ALA A 42 13.47 1.75 17.85
C ALA A 42 14.98 1.47 17.91
N GLY A 43 15.81 2.35 17.34
CA GLY A 43 17.27 2.20 17.33
C GLY A 43 17.77 1.18 16.30
N TYR A 44 17.07 1.00 15.18
CA TYR A 44 17.55 0.15 14.09
C TYR A 44 18.71 0.81 13.35
N GLY A 45 19.90 0.24 13.50
CA GLY A 45 21.11 0.76 12.85
C GLY A 45 21.38 2.22 13.25
N GLN A 46 21.68 3.04 12.25
CA GLN A 46 21.94 4.47 12.36
C GLN A 46 20.78 5.31 11.84
N LEU A 47 19.59 4.71 11.66
CA LEU A 47 18.46 5.37 10.99
C LEU A 47 17.93 6.58 11.75
N SER A 48 18.19 6.75 13.05
CA SER A 48 17.82 7.95 13.79
C SER A 48 18.54 9.22 13.31
N ALA A 49 19.63 9.07 12.56
CA ALA A 49 20.35 10.16 11.91
C ALA A 49 19.94 10.34 10.43
N ASP A 50 19.04 9.52 9.90
CA ASP A 50 18.55 9.67 8.53
C ASP A 50 17.61 10.87 8.43
N TRP A 51 17.87 11.76 7.46
CA TRP A 51 17.10 12.98 7.27
C TRP A 51 15.59 12.72 7.17
N LEU A 52 15.17 11.71 6.39
CA LEU A 52 13.74 11.41 6.24
C LEU A 52 13.14 10.84 7.53
N SER A 53 13.91 10.16 8.37
CA SER A 53 13.40 9.70 9.67
C SER A 53 13.09 10.86 10.64
N THR A 54 13.74 12.01 10.43
CA THR A 54 13.60 13.22 11.25
C THR A 54 12.50 14.17 10.78
N THR A 55 11.89 13.90 9.63
CA THR A 55 10.72 14.65 9.13
C THR A 55 9.44 14.29 9.89
N ALA A 56 8.39 15.07 9.70
CA ALA A 56 7.07 14.80 10.24
C ALA A 56 6.54 13.42 9.78
N ASP A 57 6.16 12.58 10.75
CA ASP A 57 5.64 11.24 10.49
C ASP A 57 4.17 11.29 10.06
N PRO A 58 3.82 10.87 8.83
CA PRO A 58 2.43 10.88 8.34
C PRO A 58 1.55 9.78 8.97
N THR A 59 2.15 8.82 9.68
CA THR A 59 1.48 7.64 10.23
C THR A 59 1.97 7.28 11.64
N PRO A 60 1.89 8.21 12.62
CA PRO A 60 2.56 8.08 13.92
C PRO A 60 2.13 6.84 14.71
N LEU A 61 0.84 6.47 14.65
CA LEU A 61 0.35 5.27 15.33
C LEU A 61 0.92 3.98 14.72
N PHE A 62 1.04 3.92 13.39
CA PHE A 62 1.67 2.79 12.71
C PHE A 62 3.16 2.70 13.07
N SER A 63 3.88 3.82 13.00
CA SER A 63 5.30 3.88 13.37
C SER A 63 5.55 3.50 14.82
N ALA A 64 4.69 3.93 15.75
CA ALA A 64 4.76 3.51 17.15
C ALA A 64 4.56 1.99 17.30
N GLY A 65 3.63 1.41 16.54
CA GLY A 65 3.42 -0.04 16.46
C GLY A 65 4.65 -0.79 15.91
N VAL A 66 5.26 -0.28 14.84
CA VAL A 66 6.52 -0.82 14.28
C VAL A 66 7.63 -0.77 15.31
N ALA A 67 7.77 0.36 16.02
CA ALA A 67 8.82 0.53 17.02
C ALA A 67 8.64 -0.43 18.20
N ALA A 68 7.41 -0.59 18.70
CA ALA A 68 7.08 -1.52 19.75
C ALA A 68 7.33 -2.98 19.33
N ALA A 69 6.90 -3.35 18.12
CA ALA A 69 7.12 -4.67 17.55
C ALA A 69 8.61 -4.99 17.41
N TYR A 70 9.41 -4.05 16.91
CA TYR A 70 10.84 -4.22 16.76
C TYR A 70 11.56 -4.38 18.10
N ARG A 71 11.24 -3.54 19.10
CA ARG A 71 11.82 -3.67 20.44
C ARG A 71 11.44 -4.98 21.12
N ALA A 72 10.26 -5.53 20.84
CA ALA A 72 9.79 -6.76 21.48
C ALA A 72 10.51 -8.02 20.95
N ALA A 73 10.68 -8.16 19.63
CA ALA A 73 11.26 -9.37 19.06
C ALA A 73 11.93 -9.16 17.68
N GLY A 74 12.48 -7.97 17.43
CA GLY A 74 13.15 -7.62 16.18
C GLY A 74 12.18 -7.53 14.99
N LEU A 75 12.63 -7.92 13.81
CA LEU A 75 11.87 -7.73 12.57
C LEU A 75 10.74 -8.76 12.35
N TRP A 76 10.81 -9.93 13.00
CA TRP A 76 9.87 -11.03 12.75
C TRP A 76 8.39 -10.71 13.04
N PRO A 77 8.04 -10.01 14.13
CA PRO A 77 6.65 -9.63 14.41
C PRO A 77 5.97 -8.84 13.29
N LEU A 78 6.73 -8.10 12.47
CA LEU A 78 6.19 -7.35 11.34
C LEU A 78 5.58 -8.27 10.27
N GLN A 79 6.24 -9.41 10.00
CA GLN A 79 5.71 -10.44 9.10
C GLN A 79 4.52 -11.19 9.72
N ALA A 80 4.62 -11.54 11.00
CA ALA A 80 3.52 -12.21 11.71
C ALA A 80 2.26 -11.33 11.76
N ALA A 81 2.42 -10.02 12.00
CA ALA A 81 1.34 -9.05 12.01
C ALA A 81 0.66 -8.95 10.62
N TYR A 82 1.44 -8.93 9.53
CA TYR A 82 0.86 -8.92 8.19
C TYR A 82 0.05 -10.19 7.90
N PHE A 83 0.60 -11.35 8.24
CA PHE A 83 -0.10 -12.63 8.09
C PHE A 83 -1.43 -12.64 8.87
N ALA A 84 -1.45 -12.11 10.09
CA ALA A 84 -2.66 -11.96 10.88
C ALA A 84 -3.67 -10.97 10.24
N LEU A 85 -3.20 -9.89 9.62
CA LEU A 85 -4.06 -8.97 8.88
C LEU A 85 -4.69 -9.63 7.65
N LEU A 86 -3.95 -10.48 6.91
CA LEU A 86 -4.50 -11.27 5.81
C LEU A 86 -5.59 -12.23 6.30
N MET A 87 -5.36 -12.89 7.43
CA MET A 87 -6.38 -13.75 8.06
C MET A 87 -7.62 -12.95 8.47
N GLY A 88 -7.43 -11.79 9.10
CA GLY A 88 -8.51 -10.89 9.51
C GLY A 88 -9.33 -10.38 8.32
N TYR A 89 -8.65 -10.03 7.23
CA TYR A 89 -9.29 -9.63 5.97
C TYR A 89 -10.17 -10.76 5.40
N PHE A 90 -9.65 -11.99 5.32
CA PHE A 90 -10.43 -13.13 4.85
C PHE A 90 -11.63 -13.42 5.75
N ALA A 91 -11.45 -13.39 7.07
CA ALA A 91 -12.54 -13.61 8.02
C ALA A 91 -13.63 -12.53 7.88
N ALA A 92 -13.25 -11.27 7.68
CA ALA A 92 -14.18 -10.17 7.41
C ALA A 92 -14.93 -10.36 6.09
N ALA A 93 -14.23 -10.78 5.04
CA ALA A 93 -14.83 -11.10 3.74
C ALA A 93 -15.84 -12.26 3.86
N ALA A 94 -15.49 -13.33 4.58
CA ALA A 94 -16.37 -14.46 4.82
C ALA A 94 -17.62 -14.04 5.60
N TRP A 95 -17.44 -13.20 6.62
CA TRP A 95 -18.54 -12.68 7.43
C TRP A 95 -19.52 -11.86 6.59
N LEU A 96 -19.01 -10.98 5.73
CA LEU A 96 -19.83 -10.19 4.81
C LEU A 96 -20.49 -11.08 3.75
N ALA A 97 -19.75 -12.02 3.15
CA ALA A 97 -20.26 -12.94 2.13
C ALA A 97 -21.41 -13.81 2.64
N GLY A 98 -21.34 -14.27 3.90
CA GLY A 98 -22.44 -14.97 4.58
C GLY A 98 -23.70 -14.13 4.78
N ARG A 99 -23.65 -12.81 4.56
CA ARG A 99 -24.84 -11.92 4.51
C ARG A 99 -25.35 -11.69 3.10
N VAL A 100 -24.59 -12.05 2.08
CA VAL A 100 -24.96 -11.93 0.67
C VAL A 100 -25.58 -13.23 0.17
N ALA A 101 -24.99 -14.36 0.57
CA ALA A 101 -25.44 -15.71 0.22
C ALA A 101 -25.42 -16.62 1.45
N ASP A 102 -26.21 -17.69 1.40
CA ASP A 102 -26.21 -18.71 2.43
C ASP A 102 -24.97 -19.62 2.31
N LEU A 103 -23.97 -19.31 3.14
CA LEU A 103 -22.70 -20.05 3.27
C LEU A 103 -22.67 -20.97 4.51
N THR A 104 -23.82 -21.30 5.11
CA THR A 104 -23.86 -22.16 6.31
C THR A 104 -23.39 -23.58 6.04
N ALA A 105 -23.68 -24.11 4.84
CA ALA A 105 -23.22 -25.42 4.40
C ALA A 105 -21.72 -25.41 4.09
N THR A 106 -20.96 -26.38 4.65
CA THR A 106 -19.51 -26.52 4.42
C THR A 106 -19.15 -26.52 2.93
N PRO A 107 -19.86 -27.27 2.04
CA PRO A 107 -19.65 -27.21 0.60
C PRO A 107 -19.61 -25.79 0.02
N ARG A 108 -20.58 -24.96 0.37
CA ARG A 108 -20.71 -23.60 -0.17
C ARG A 108 -19.66 -22.66 0.40
N LEU A 109 -19.31 -22.81 1.68
CA LEU A 109 -18.23 -22.05 2.29
C LEU A 109 -16.89 -22.38 1.63
N LEU A 110 -16.61 -23.66 1.38
CA LEU A 110 -15.38 -24.09 0.69
C LEU A 110 -15.35 -23.60 -0.76
N ALA A 111 -16.46 -23.68 -1.49
CA ALA A 111 -16.56 -23.17 -2.86
C ALA A 111 -16.33 -21.66 -2.93
N TRP A 112 -16.96 -20.89 -2.04
CA TRP A 112 -16.74 -19.45 -1.94
C TRP A 112 -15.28 -19.13 -1.58
N ALA A 113 -14.74 -19.81 -0.57
CA ALA A 113 -13.36 -19.62 -0.13
C ALA A 113 -12.36 -19.93 -1.25
N ALA A 114 -12.61 -20.97 -2.05
CA ALA A 114 -11.76 -21.32 -3.19
C ALA A 114 -11.77 -20.21 -4.25
N LEU A 115 -12.95 -19.71 -4.65
CA LEU A 115 -13.07 -18.62 -5.63
C LEU A 115 -12.44 -17.32 -5.13
N PHE A 116 -12.71 -16.95 -3.87
CA PHE A 116 -12.17 -15.73 -3.29
C PHE A 116 -10.65 -15.82 -3.12
N THR A 117 -10.13 -16.96 -2.65
CA THR A 117 -8.68 -17.22 -2.58
C THR A 117 -8.04 -17.19 -3.96
N ALA A 118 -8.66 -17.79 -4.99
CA ALA A 118 -8.13 -17.78 -6.35
C ALA A 118 -7.95 -16.35 -6.91
N ALA A 119 -8.86 -15.42 -6.59
CA ALA A 119 -8.72 -14.03 -7.00
C ALA A 119 -7.53 -13.29 -6.34
N HIS A 120 -7.01 -13.82 -5.22
CA HIS A 120 -5.93 -13.22 -4.43
C HIS A 120 -4.61 -14.03 -4.48
N ALA A 121 -4.67 -15.30 -4.90
CA ALA A 121 -3.58 -16.24 -4.76
C ALA A 121 -2.38 -15.87 -5.64
N ALA A 122 -1.20 -15.88 -5.02
CA ALA A 122 0.08 -15.56 -5.65
C ALA A 122 0.35 -16.41 -6.89
N VAL A 123 -0.02 -17.70 -6.85
CA VAL A 123 0.22 -18.64 -7.96
C VAL A 123 -0.45 -18.17 -9.25
N PHE A 124 -1.70 -17.68 -9.19
CA PHE A 124 -2.38 -17.19 -10.39
C PHE A 124 -1.82 -15.85 -10.85
N ARG A 125 -1.34 -15.01 -9.93
CA ARG A 125 -0.65 -13.75 -10.27
C ARG A 125 0.65 -14.01 -11.02
N VAL A 126 1.47 -14.93 -10.50
CA VAL A 126 2.71 -15.40 -11.14
C VAL A 126 2.42 -15.99 -12.51
N LEU A 127 1.50 -16.96 -12.59
CA LEU A 127 1.14 -17.60 -13.85
C LEU A 127 0.63 -16.59 -14.89
N SER A 128 -0.22 -15.65 -14.47
CA SER A 128 -0.72 -14.58 -15.33
C SER A 128 0.42 -13.75 -15.92
N VAL A 129 1.38 -13.35 -15.09
CA VAL A 129 2.54 -12.58 -15.55
C VAL A 129 3.46 -13.40 -16.45
N TRP A 130 3.71 -14.67 -16.15
CA TRP A 130 4.52 -15.53 -17.00
C TRP A 130 3.89 -15.78 -18.37
N LEU A 131 2.57 -15.95 -18.42
CA LEU A 131 1.85 -16.24 -19.66
C LEU A 131 1.57 -14.99 -20.50
N THR A 132 1.35 -13.84 -19.87
CA THR A 132 0.81 -12.65 -20.56
C THR A 132 1.61 -11.37 -20.32
N GLY A 133 2.54 -11.37 -19.37
CA GLY A 133 3.24 -10.17 -18.90
C GLY A 133 2.41 -9.27 -17.97
N VAL A 134 1.15 -9.60 -17.69
CA VAL A 134 0.21 -8.78 -16.91
C VAL A 134 -0.30 -9.55 -15.70
N ASP A 135 -0.39 -8.89 -14.55
CA ASP A 135 -0.96 -9.43 -13.30
C ASP A 135 -2.49 -9.24 -13.29
N TYR A 136 -3.23 -10.02 -14.09
CA TYR A 136 -4.69 -9.90 -14.20
C TYR A 136 -5.44 -10.14 -12.87
N PRO A 137 -5.06 -11.12 -12.01
CA PRO A 137 -5.78 -11.32 -10.76
C PRO A 137 -5.74 -10.10 -9.83
N TRP A 138 -4.72 -9.25 -9.93
CA TRP A 138 -4.66 -7.97 -9.22
C TRP A 138 -5.89 -7.09 -9.44
N ILE A 139 -6.50 -7.14 -10.63
CA ILE A 139 -7.65 -6.31 -11.01
C ILE A 139 -8.89 -6.62 -10.15
N PHE A 140 -9.00 -7.84 -9.62
CA PHE A 140 -10.12 -8.28 -8.78
C PHE A 140 -9.95 -7.98 -7.29
N GLN A 141 -8.79 -7.49 -6.87
CA GLN A 141 -8.48 -7.22 -5.46
C GLN A 141 -7.98 -5.79 -5.19
N ALA A 142 -7.42 -5.13 -6.19
CA ALA A 142 -7.08 -3.72 -6.13
C ALA A 142 -8.24 -2.85 -6.61
N GLY A 143 -8.32 -1.64 -6.10
CA GLY A 143 -9.12 -0.56 -6.66
C GLY A 143 -8.52 0.02 -7.94
N VAL A 144 -9.23 0.99 -8.53
CA VAL A 144 -8.72 1.76 -9.66
C VAL A 144 -7.50 2.57 -9.25
N ALA A 145 -6.73 3.01 -10.25
CA ALA A 145 -5.46 3.69 -10.06
C ALA A 145 -4.45 2.87 -9.22
N GLY A 146 -4.55 1.54 -9.21
CA GLY A 146 -3.64 0.68 -8.44
C GLY A 146 -3.68 0.93 -6.93
N GLN A 147 -4.79 1.46 -6.40
CA GLN A 147 -5.01 1.58 -4.96
C GLN A 147 -5.39 0.22 -4.37
N TYR A 148 -4.99 -0.11 -3.16
CA TYR A 148 -5.28 -1.42 -2.56
C TYR A 148 -5.33 -1.35 -1.03
N LEU A 149 -6.05 -2.29 -0.42
CA LEU A 149 -6.00 -2.51 1.02
C LEU A 149 -4.80 -3.41 1.34
N LEU A 150 -4.81 -4.63 0.78
CA LEU A 150 -3.75 -5.62 0.93
C LEU A 150 -2.69 -5.43 -0.15
N GLY A 151 -1.47 -5.16 0.29
CA GLY A 151 -0.32 -4.96 -0.57
C GLY A 151 0.61 -6.18 -0.60
N PRO A 152 1.89 -5.96 -0.91
CA PRO A 152 2.90 -7.02 -0.82
C PRO A 152 3.29 -7.35 0.63
N GLY A 153 3.13 -6.45 1.59
CA GLY A 153 3.58 -6.65 2.98
C GLY A 153 2.96 -5.67 3.97
N ILE A 154 3.42 -5.72 5.23
CA ILE A 154 2.95 -4.80 6.28
C ILE A 154 3.26 -3.34 5.90
N GLN A 155 2.22 -2.52 5.91
CA GLN A 155 2.26 -1.09 5.71
C GLN A 155 0.92 -0.49 6.19
N PRO A 156 0.82 0.84 6.38
CA PRO A 156 -0.40 1.50 6.82
C PRO A 156 -1.64 1.12 6.00
N SER A 157 -1.50 0.91 4.69
CA SER A 157 -2.65 0.55 3.84
C SER A 157 -3.29 -0.79 4.22
N ALA A 158 -2.55 -1.75 4.80
CA ALA A 158 -3.07 -3.06 5.18
C ALA A 158 -4.19 -2.95 6.23
N PHE A 159 -4.16 -1.90 7.06
CA PHE A 159 -5.22 -1.59 8.02
C PHE A 159 -6.50 -1.05 7.38
N GLY A 160 -6.48 -0.79 6.07
CA GLY A 160 -7.69 -0.58 5.27
C GLY A 160 -8.63 -1.78 5.31
N GLY A 161 -8.14 -2.98 5.68
CA GLY A 161 -9.00 -4.11 6.02
C GLY A 161 -10.07 -3.78 7.09
N LEU A 162 -9.81 -2.81 7.98
CA LEU A 162 -10.81 -2.31 8.94
C LEU A 162 -12.04 -1.68 8.25
N LEU A 163 -11.89 -1.10 7.06
CA LEU A 163 -13.03 -0.62 6.26
C LEU A 163 -13.90 -1.79 5.78
N LEU A 164 -13.30 -2.92 5.40
CA LEU A 164 -14.06 -4.13 5.06
C LEU A 164 -14.78 -4.69 6.29
N VAL A 165 -14.10 -4.74 7.45
CA VAL A 165 -14.71 -5.16 8.73
C VAL A 165 -15.84 -4.20 9.11
N SER A 166 -15.69 -2.90 8.86
CA SER A 166 -16.73 -1.88 9.08
C SER A 166 -17.99 -2.21 8.26
N VAL A 167 -17.86 -2.48 6.96
CA VAL A 167 -18.99 -2.86 6.11
C VAL A 167 -19.65 -4.15 6.61
N ALA A 168 -18.85 -5.15 6.99
CA ALA A 168 -19.36 -6.39 7.56
C ALA A 168 -20.11 -6.17 8.90
N ALA A 169 -19.59 -5.31 9.78
CA ALA A 169 -20.24 -4.94 11.04
C ALA A 169 -21.57 -4.21 10.81
N PHE A 170 -21.64 -3.31 9.82
CA PHE A 170 -22.88 -2.64 9.46
C PHE A 170 -23.92 -3.64 8.91
N ALA A 171 -23.49 -4.53 8.02
CA ALA A 171 -24.31 -5.65 7.53
C ALA A 171 -24.84 -6.51 8.69
N ALA A 172 -24.07 -6.62 9.76
CA ALA A 172 -24.39 -7.38 10.96
C ALA A 172 -25.30 -6.68 11.97
N GLY A 173 -25.78 -5.46 11.70
CA GLY A 173 -26.59 -4.71 12.66
C GLY A 173 -25.77 -3.92 13.70
N ARG A 174 -24.44 -4.05 13.67
CA ARG A 174 -23.52 -3.42 14.62
C ARG A 174 -23.03 -2.08 14.09
N ALA A 175 -23.96 -1.14 13.89
CA ALA A 175 -23.67 0.10 13.19
C ALA A 175 -22.65 1.01 13.92
N VAL A 176 -22.72 1.10 15.26
CA VAL A 176 -21.76 1.90 16.04
C VAL A 176 -20.34 1.35 15.90
N LEU A 177 -20.17 0.03 15.98
CA LEU A 177 -18.89 -0.63 15.71
C LEU A 177 -18.41 -0.37 14.27
N ALA A 178 -19.32 -0.37 13.28
CA ALA A 178 -18.98 -0.02 11.91
C ALA A 178 -18.41 1.40 11.79
N GLY A 179 -19.03 2.39 12.45
CA GLY A 179 -18.52 3.76 12.51
C GLY A 179 -17.14 3.85 13.18
N ALA A 180 -16.95 3.16 14.30
CA ALA A 180 -15.67 3.11 15.00
C ALA A 180 -14.55 2.49 14.13
N LEU A 181 -14.83 1.36 13.47
CA LEU A 181 -13.86 0.69 12.59
C LEU A 181 -13.52 1.53 11.34
N ALA A 182 -14.50 2.26 10.80
CA ALA A 182 -14.25 3.18 9.69
C ALA A 182 -13.32 4.33 10.11
N GLY A 183 -13.53 4.91 11.30
CA GLY A 183 -12.64 5.92 11.87
C GLY A 183 -11.24 5.36 12.21
N ALA A 184 -11.17 4.14 12.75
CA ALA A 184 -9.91 3.50 13.14
C ALA A 184 -8.99 3.21 11.94
N ALA A 185 -9.54 3.00 10.74
CA ALA A 185 -8.72 2.93 9.52
C ALA A 185 -7.95 4.24 9.28
N GLY A 186 -8.56 5.39 9.57
CA GLY A 186 -7.94 6.72 9.49
C GLY A 186 -6.80 6.90 10.49
N LEU A 187 -6.92 6.32 11.69
CA LEU A 187 -5.86 6.32 12.71
C LEU A 187 -4.56 5.67 12.22
N MET A 188 -4.68 4.63 11.40
CA MET A 188 -3.53 3.91 10.85
C MET A 188 -2.99 4.58 9.59
N HIS A 189 -3.85 5.22 8.80
CA HIS A 189 -3.46 5.93 7.58
C HIS A 189 -4.48 7.02 7.21
N ALA A 190 -4.05 8.29 7.23
CA ALA A 190 -4.92 9.45 6.98
C ALA A 190 -5.63 9.45 5.61
N THR A 191 -5.11 8.73 4.62
CA THR A 191 -5.77 8.57 3.31
C THR A 191 -7.07 7.76 3.38
N TYR A 192 -7.35 7.06 4.49
CA TYR A 192 -8.63 6.39 4.73
C TYR A 192 -9.70 7.31 5.35
N LEU A 193 -9.37 8.56 5.66
CA LEU A 193 -10.35 9.55 6.14
C LEU A 193 -11.51 9.72 5.15
N LEU A 194 -11.21 9.91 3.86
CA LEU A 194 -12.24 10.09 2.84
C LEU A 194 -13.05 8.79 2.58
N PRO A 195 -12.44 7.62 2.28
CA PRO A 195 -13.18 6.37 2.15
C PRO A 195 -14.03 6.04 3.40
N GLY A 196 -13.48 6.22 4.59
CA GLY A 196 -14.19 6.01 5.86
C GLY A 196 -15.37 6.97 6.03
N GLY A 197 -15.16 8.26 5.76
CA GLY A 197 -16.21 9.29 5.80
C GLY A 197 -17.34 9.00 4.82
N LEU A 198 -17.03 8.64 3.57
CA LEU A 198 -18.04 8.26 2.56
C LEU A 198 -18.87 7.04 3.00
N LEU A 199 -18.22 6.01 3.58
CA LEU A 199 -18.93 4.85 4.13
C LEU A 199 -19.82 5.22 5.31
N VAL A 200 -19.32 6.04 6.24
CA VAL A 200 -20.11 6.55 7.38
C VAL A 200 -21.32 7.34 6.89
N CYS A 201 -21.15 8.27 5.94
CA CYS A 201 -22.28 8.97 5.31
C CYS A 201 -23.31 7.99 4.74
N GLY A 202 -22.85 6.94 4.06
CA GLY A 202 -23.71 5.86 3.58
C GLY A 202 -24.47 5.13 4.70
N TYR A 203 -23.82 4.83 5.82
CA TYR A 203 -24.46 4.23 7.00
C TYR A 203 -25.52 5.15 7.59
N LEU A 204 -25.22 6.45 7.73
CA LEU A 204 -26.14 7.45 8.25
C LEU A 204 -27.40 7.54 7.38
N VAL A 205 -27.24 7.66 6.05
CA VAL A 205 -28.36 7.71 5.10
C VAL A 205 -29.22 6.45 5.20
N ALA A 206 -28.59 5.27 5.27
CA ALA A 206 -29.32 4.01 5.42
C ALA A 206 -30.11 3.95 6.73
N MET A 207 -29.53 4.37 7.85
CA MET A 207 -30.19 4.35 9.15
C MET A 207 -31.30 5.39 9.29
N LEU A 208 -31.13 6.57 8.69
CA LEU A 208 -32.19 7.58 8.61
C LEU A 208 -33.39 7.06 7.79
N ARG A 209 -33.13 6.36 6.68
CA ARG A 209 -34.18 5.69 5.89
C ARG A 209 -34.88 4.57 6.66
N GLU A 210 -34.14 3.85 7.51
CA GLU A 210 -34.68 2.85 8.45
C GLU A 210 -35.42 3.48 9.65
N ARG A 211 -35.57 4.81 9.70
CA ARG A 211 -36.18 5.57 10.81
C ARG A 211 -35.47 5.36 12.16
N ARG A 212 -34.14 5.29 12.14
CA ARG A 212 -33.28 5.12 13.33
C ARG A 212 -32.34 6.31 13.58
N PRO A 213 -32.84 7.54 13.74
CA PRO A 213 -32.02 8.76 13.83
C PRO A 213 -31.09 8.78 15.04
N GLY A 214 -31.54 8.32 16.22
CA GLY A 214 -30.68 8.27 17.41
C GLY A 214 -29.47 7.36 17.22
N ALA A 215 -29.68 6.18 16.61
CA ALA A 215 -28.58 5.28 16.29
C ALA A 215 -27.66 5.84 15.21
N ALA A 216 -28.20 6.59 14.22
CA ALA A 216 -27.39 7.29 13.22
C ALA A 216 -26.50 8.36 13.90
N ALA A 217 -27.07 9.15 14.82
CA ALA A 217 -26.31 10.12 15.61
C ALA A 217 -25.18 9.45 16.40
N SER A 218 -25.42 8.30 17.02
CA SER A 218 -24.37 7.53 17.72
C SER A 218 -23.24 7.08 16.77
N VAL A 219 -23.57 6.61 15.56
CA VAL A 219 -22.57 6.22 14.55
C VAL A 219 -21.71 7.42 14.16
N GLY A 220 -22.36 8.55 13.85
CA GLY A 220 -21.67 9.79 13.51
C GLY A 220 -20.73 10.25 14.64
N ALA A 221 -21.26 10.37 15.85
CA ALA A 221 -20.50 10.81 17.02
C ALA A 221 -19.30 9.90 17.33
N VAL A 222 -19.49 8.58 17.34
CA VAL A 222 -18.39 7.63 17.59
C VAL A 222 -17.35 7.67 16.47
N SER A 223 -17.78 7.74 15.21
CA SER A 223 -16.83 7.83 14.09
C SER A 223 -15.98 9.10 14.15
N LEU A 224 -16.59 10.25 14.49
CA LEU A 224 -15.90 11.52 14.67
C LEU A 224 -14.94 11.47 15.85
N LEU A 225 -15.37 10.93 16.99
CA LEU A 225 -14.53 10.80 18.18
C LEU A 225 -13.29 9.94 17.91
N VAL A 226 -13.46 8.81 17.21
CA VAL A 226 -12.34 7.91 16.88
C VAL A 226 -11.36 8.57 15.92
N VAL A 227 -11.82 9.35 14.95
CA VAL A 227 -10.95 9.96 13.94
C VAL A 227 -10.36 11.30 14.37
N LEU A 228 -10.90 11.92 15.42
CA LEU A 228 -10.49 13.22 15.92
C LEU A 228 -8.98 13.32 16.18
N PRO A 229 -8.29 12.34 16.81
CA PRO A 229 -6.85 12.42 17.01
C PRO A 229 -6.06 12.55 15.70
N THR A 230 -6.46 11.84 14.64
CA THR A 230 -5.81 11.95 13.33
C THR A 230 -6.09 13.28 12.66
N LEU A 231 -7.33 13.80 12.76
CA LEU A 231 -7.67 15.11 12.20
C LEU A 231 -6.88 16.22 12.90
N THR A 232 -6.81 16.17 14.23
CA THR A 232 -6.04 17.13 15.03
C THR A 232 -4.55 17.02 14.71
N TYR A 233 -3.98 15.82 14.71
CA TYR A 233 -2.57 15.63 14.38
C TYR A 233 -2.26 16.13 12.97
N ALA A 234 -3.09 15.79 11.97
CA ALA A 234 -2.87 16.23 10.61
C ALA A 234 -2.98 17.76 10.46
N GLY A 235 -3.96 18.37 11.13
CA GLY A 235 -4.18 19.81 11.11
C GLY A 235 -3.17 20.63 11.92
N VAL A 236 -2.40 20.01 12.82
CA VAL A 236 -1.33 20.68 13.57
C VAL A 236 0.02 20.47 12.89
N THR A 237 0.30 19.24 12.45
CA THR A 237 1.63 18.85 11.93
C THR A 237 1.81 19.20 10.45
N PHE A 238 0.74 19.17 9.65
CA PHE A 238 0.80 19.38 8.19
C PHE A 238 -0.04 20.58 7.74
N ALA A 239 -0.35 21.51 8.65
CA ALA A 239 -0.96 22.77 8.27
C ALA A 239 0.02 23.59 7.42
N PRO A 240 -0.47 24.35 6.43
CA PRO A 240 0.39 25.19 5.59
C PRO A 240 0.95 26.35 6.41
N ASP A 241 2.27 26.49 6.42
CA ASP A 241 2.94 27.68 6.99
C ASP A 241 2.95 28.84 5.98
N ASP A 242 3.16 28.52 4.69
CA ASP A 242 3.07 29.45 3.58
C ASP A 242 2.17 28.90 2.46
N ARG A 243 1.28 29.75 1.94
CA ARG A 243 0.30 29.32 0.92
C ARG A 243 0.96 28.93 -0.40
N ALA A 244 2.03 29.63 -0.78
CA ALA A 244 2.71 29.36 -2.05
C ALA A 244 3.55 28.08 -1.96
N ALA A 245 4.32 27.93 -0.88
CA ALA A 245 5.08 26.72 -0.57
C ALA A 245 4.16 25.49 -0.49
N PHE A 246 3.03 25.59 0.22
CA PHE A 246 2.05 24.52 0.29
C PHE A 246 1.48 24.16 -1.08
N ALA A 247 1.07 25.16 -1.88
CA ALA A 247 0.54 24.90 -3.21
C ALA A 247 1.55 24.16 -4.11
N GLU A 248 2.82 24.54 -4.04
CA GLU A 248 3.89 23.89 -4.80
C GLU A 248 4.20 22.48 -4.28
N ALA A 249 4.24 22.27 -2.96
CA ALA A 249 4.40 20.95 -2.36
C ALA A 249 3.27 19.99 -2.77
N GLN A 250 2.03 20.46 -2.74
CA GLN A 250 0.87 19.67 -3.20
C GLN A 250 0.98 19.34 -4.69
N ARG A 251 1.43 20.28 -5.53
CA ARG A 251 1.68 20.05 -6.96
C ARG A 251 2.76 18.99 -7.17
N ILE A 252 3.89 19.09 -6.45
CA ILE A 252 4.97 18.09 -6.50
C ILE A 252 4.46 16.70 -6.12
N LEU A 253 3.72 16.58 -5.02
CA LEU A 253 3.15 15.30 -4.60
C LEU A 253 2.19 14.73 -5.67
N ALA A 254 1.26 15.55 -6.16
CA ALA A 254 0.22 15.11 -7.09
C ALA A 254 0.77 14.77 -8.48
N GLU A 255 1.67 15.59 -9.03
CA GLU A 255 2.06 15.54 -10.44
C GLU A 255 3.43 14.90 -10.67
N VAL A 256 4.35 14.99 -9.71
CA VAL A 256 5.70 14.43 -9.82
C VAL A 256 5.78 13.09 -9.11
N ARG A 257 5.38 13.04 -7.83
CA ARG A 257 5.60 11.85 -7.01
C ARG A 257 4.62 10.72 -7.33
N ILE A 258 3.32 10.99 -7.39
CA ILE A 258 2.26 9.98 -7.56
C ILE A 258 1.18 10.36 -8.59
N PRO A 259 1.55 10.79 -9.81
CA PRO A 259 0.57 11.15 -10.84
C PRO A 259 -0.33 9.97 -11.26
N HIS A 260 0.19 8.74 -11.21
CA HIS A 260 -0.55 7.50 -11.48
C HIS A 260 -1.61 7.14 -10.42
N HIS A 261 -1.70 7.92 -9.33
CA HIS A 261 -2.76 7.81 -8.32
C HIS A 261 -3.63 9.07 -8.26
N ALA A 262 -3.03 10.25 -8.40
CA ALA A 262 -3.71 11.54 -8.23
C ALA A 262 -4.38 12.06 -9.51
N VAL A 263 -3.73 11.89 -10.67
CA VAL A 263 -4.14 12.54 -11.92
C VAL A 263 -5.05 11.61 -12.73
N VAL A 264 -6.34 11.95 -12.84
CA VAL A 264 -7.37 11.13 -13.52
C VAL A 264 -6.96 10.72 -14.92
N SER A 265 -6.44 11.67 -15.72
CA SER A 265 -6.01 11.41 -17.11
C SER A 265 -4.80 10.47 -17.23
N ARG A 266 -4.07 10.22 -16.13
CA ARG A 266 -2.93 9.30 -16.07
C ARG A 266 -3.32 7.90 -15.64
N TRP A 267 -4.30 7.74 -14.74
CA TRP A 267 -4.65 6.43 -14.22
C TRP A 267 -5.92 5.82 -14.82
N PHE A 268 -6.79 6.61 -15.43
CA PHE A 268 -8.01 6.10 -16.05
C PHE A 268 -7.72 5.47 -17.41
N ASP A 269 -7.78 4.14 -17.45
CA ASP A 269 -7.58 3.31 -18.63
C ASP A 269 -8.69 2.25 -18.79
N ALA A 270 -8.51 1.31 -19.72
CA ALA A 270 -9.46 0.22 -19.94
C ALA A 270 -9.60 -0.71 -18.73
N VAL A 271 -8.53 -0.89 -17.94
CA VAL A 271 -8.55 -1.70 -16.72
C VAL A 271 -9.39 -1.01 -15.64
N ALA A 272 -9.19 0.28 -15.44
CA ALA A 272 -10.00 1.09 -14.52
C ALA A 272 -11.48 1.05 -14.92
N ALA A 273 -11.80 1.17 -16.21
CA ALA A 273 -13.17 1.04 -16.70
C ALA A 273 -13.77 -0.35 -16.40
N ALA A 274 -13.00 -1.42 -16.62
CA ALA A 274 -13.44 -2.78 -16.29
C ALA A 274 -13.68 -2.97 -14.77
N GLN A 275 -12.84 -2.39 -13.92
CA GLN A 275 -13.04 -2.40 -12.46
C GLN A 275 -14.30 -1.64 -12.05
N LEU A 276 -14.62 -0.51 -12.69
CA LEU A 276 -15.86 0.21 -12.43
C LEU A 276 -17.10 -0.60 -12.83
N VAL A 277 -17.03 -1.31 -13.97
CA VAL A 277 -18.08 -2.27 -14.36
C VAL A 277 -18.20 -3.40 -13.33
N TRP A 278 -17.07 -3.91 -12.84
CA TRP A 278 -17.05 -4.94 -11.79
C TRP A 278 -17.69 -4.45 -10.49
N VAL A 279 -17.39 -3.22 -10.06
CA VAL A 279 -18.04 -2.56 -8.92
C VAL A 279 -19.55 -2.43 -9.14
N ALA A 280 -19.98 -2.01 -10.32
CA ALA A 280 -21.41 -1.92 -10.65
C ALA A 280 -22.10 -3.29 -10.57
N LEU A 281 -21.48 -4.35 -11.10
CA LEU A 281 -21.98 -5.72 -10.99
C LEU A 281 -22.07 -6.19 -9.54
N GLY A 282 -21.07 -5.86 -8.72
CA GLY A 282 -21.06 -6.11 -7.28
C GLY A 282 -22.23 -5.42 -6.57
N LEU A 283 -22.45 -4.13 -6.82
CA LEU A 283 -23.57 -3.37 -6.27
C LEU A 283 -24.92 -3.95 -6.71
N LEU A 284 -25.06 -4.33 -7.99
CA LEU A 284 -26.26 -5.02 -8.49
C LEU A 284 -26.51 -6.36 -7.81
N THR A 285 -25.45 -7.10 -7.47
CA THR A 285 -25.53 -8.36 -6.72
C THR A 285 -25.97 -8.11 -5.28
N LEU A 286 -25.52 -7.01 -4.70
CA LEU A 286 -25.82 -6.59 -3.33
C LEU A 286 -27.16 -5.87 -3.18
N ARG A 287 -27.88 -5.56 -4.28
CA ARG A 287 -29.09 -4.69 -4.30
C ARG A 287 -30.20 -5.00 -3.30
N ARG A 288 -30.29 -6.25 -2.83
CA ARG A 288 -31.29 -6.71 -1.84
C ARG A 288 -30.75 -6.83 -0.42
N THR A 289 -29.51 -6.37 -0.19
CA THR A 289 -28.84 -6.44 1.10
C THR A 289 -28.81 -5.07 1.77
N ARG A 290 -28.63 -5.06 3.09
CA ARG A 290 -28.55 -3.82 3.89
C ARG A 290 -27.36 -2.93 3.55
N VAL A 291 -26.30 -3.49 2.96
CA VAL A 291 -25.07 -2.74 2.58
C VAL A 291 -25.17 -2.07 1.22
N PHE A 292 -26.20 -2.36 0.42
CA PHE A 292 -26.36 -1.76 -0.91
C PHE A 292 -26.38 -0.23 -0.87
N LEU A 293 -27.25 0.34 -0.04
CA LEU A 293 -27.42 1.79 0.04
C LEU A 293 -26.14 2.49 0.54
N PRO A 294 -25.49 2.06 1.63
CA PRO A 294 -24.22 2.65 2.06
C PRO A 294 -23.13 2.63 0.98
N LEU A 295 -22.93 1.48 0.32
CA LEU A 295 -21.90 1.34 -0.70
C LEU A 295 -22.22 2.17 -1.95
N THR A 296 -23.49 2.29 -2.31
CA THR A 296 -23.94 3.14 -3.43
C THR A 296 -23.71 4.61 -3.11
N VAL A 297 -24.09 5.09 -1.91
CA VAL A 297 -23.83 6.47 -1.48
C VAL A 297 -22.33 6.77 -1.52
N ALA A 298 -21.51 5.85 -1.01
CA ALA A 298 -20.06 6.02 -1.01
C ALA A 298 -19.49 6.05 -2.44
N ALA A 299 -19.91 5.14 -3.32
CA ALA A 299 -19.50 5.10 -4.73
C ALA A 299 -19.93 6.35 -5.50
N THR A 300 -21.16 6.84 -5.28
CA THR A 300 -21.65 8.08 -5.87
C THR A 300 -20.85 9.28 -5.36
N GLY A 301 -20.52 9.34 -4.07
CA GLY A 301 -19.68 10.39 -3.51
C GLY A 301 -18.28 10.42 -4.14
N ALA A 302 -17.63 9.25 -4.31
CA ALA A 302 -16.35 9.14 -4.99
C ALA A 302 -16.43 9.60 -6.46
N LEU A 303 -17.50 9.24 -7.17
CA LEU A 303 -17.75 9.68 -8.54
C LEU A 303 -17.92 11.21 -8.63
N VAL A 304 -18.77 11.79 -7.78
CA VAL A 304 -19.00 13.24 -7.73
C VAL A 304 -17.70 13.98 -7.44
N LEU A 305 -16.93 13.54 -6.44
CA LEU A 305 -15.62 14.15 -6.13
C LEU A 305 -14.65 14.05 -7.30
N THR A 306 -14.68 12.96 -8.08
CA THR A 306 -13.84 12.83 -9.27
C THR A 306 -14.26 13.80 -10.37
N LEU A 307 -15.57 14.00 -10.58
CA LEU A 307 -16.07 15.00 -11.52
C LEU A 307 -15.62 16.41 -11.09
N VAL A 308 -15.68 16.72 -9.78
CA VAL A 308 -15.19 17.98 -9.22
C VAL A 308 -13.70 18.15 -9.46
N VAL A 309 -12.87 17.15 -9.14
CA VAL A 309 -11.42 17.17 -9.36
C VAL A 309 -11.07 17.33 -10.85
N THR A 310 -11.87 16.75 -11.74
CA THR A 310 -11.66 16.86 -13.19
C THR A 310 -12.04 18.24 -13.72
N ALA A 311 -13.10 18.85 -13.17
CA ALA A 311 -13.55 20.19 -13.54
C ALA A 311 -12.67 21.29 -12.93
N VAL A 312 -12.11 21.06 -11.75
CA VAL A 312 -11.27 22.00 -11.00
C VAL A 312 -9.95 21.30 -10.66
N PRO A 313 -8.94 21.36 -11.55
CA PRO A 313 -7.66 20.71 -11.33
C PRO A 313 -6.88 21.45 -10.24
N ASN A 314 -7.12 21.07 -8.99
CA ASN A 314 -6.43 21.55 -7.81
C ASN A 314 -5.64 20.38 -7.18
N PRO A 315 -4.31 20.49 -7.02
CA PRO A 315 -3.49 19.40 -6.49
C PRO A 315 -3.96 18.86 -5.13
N SER A 316 -4.45 19.71 -4.23
CA SER A 316 -4.97 19.26 -2.93
C SER A 316 -6.24 18.41 -3.09
N LEU A 317 -7.14 18.77 -4.01
CA LEU A 317 -8.31 17.94 -4.31
C LEU A 317 -7.92 16.62 -4.98
N MET A 318 -6.89 16.62 -5.84
CA MET A 318 -6.36 15.42 -6.49
C MET A 318 -5.77 14.44 -5.46
N LEU A 319 -5.10 14.97 -4.44
CA LEU A 319 -4.50 14.20 -3.34
C LEU A 319 -5.51 13.67 -2.31
N LEU A 320 -6.80 14.01 -2.44
CA LEU A 320 -7.86 13.32 -1.69
C LEU A 320 -8.05 11.87 -2.17
N PHE A 321 -7.56 11.54 -3.37
CA PHE A 321 -7.75 10.25 -4.03
C PHE A 321 -9.22 9.78 -3.96
N PRO A 322 -10.18 10.46 -4.63
CA PRO A 322 -11.61 10.14 -4.51
C PRO A 322 -11.93 8.66 -4.67
N TRP A 323 -11.24 8.00 -5.61
CA TRP A 323 -11.40 6.59 -5.90
C TRP A 323 -10.57 5.64 -5.05
N ARG A 324 -9.87 6.09 -4.00
CA ARG A 324 -9.28 5.18 -3.02
C ARG A 324 -10.32 4.29 -2.35
N LEU A 325 -11.58 4.75 -2.29
CA LEU A 325 -12.73 3.93 -1.90
C LEU A 325 -12.88 2.65 -2.75
N SER A 326 -12.45 2.65 -4.01
CA SER A 326 -12.51 1.46 -4.87
C SER A 326 -11.64 0.31 -4.36
N ALA A 327 -10.62 0.58 -3.55
CA ALA A 327 -9.86 -0.46 -2.87
C ALA A 327 -10.73 -1.27 -1.90
N VAL A 328 -11.86 -0.72 -1.43
CA VAL A 328 -12.90 -1.46 -0.69
C VAL A 328 -13.95 -2.03 -1.65
N LEU A 329 -14.43 -1.23 -2.60
CA LEU A 329 -15.54 -1.62 -3.48
C LEU A 329 -15.21 -2.81 -4.38
N VAL A 330 -14.00 -2.87 -4.95
CA VAL A 330 -13.60 -3.96 -5.85
C VAL A 330 -13.56 -5.29 -5.09
N PRO A 331 -12.88 -5.43 -3.94
CA PRO A 331 -12.98 -6.65 -3.13
C PRO A 331 -14.40 -7.02 -2.69
N VAL A 332 -15.21 -6.02 -2.33
CA VAL A 332 -16.62 -6.23 -1.97
C VAL A 332 -17.44 -6.74 -3.16
N ALA A 333 -17.15 -6.29 -4.37
CA ALA A 333 -17.74 -6.83 -5.58
C ALA A 333 -17.26 -8.27 -5.82
N THR A 334 -15.95 -8.53 -5.71
CA THR A 334 -15.35 -9.85 -5.90
C THR A 334 -15.92 -10.89 -4.93
N LEU A 335 -16.02 -10.57 -3.63
CA LEU A 335 -16.64 -11.50 -2.67
C LEU A 335 -18.13 -11.73 -2.95
N ALA A 336 -18.87 -10.71 -3.40
CA ALA A 336 -20.31 -10.83 -3.66
C ALA A 336 -20.59 -11.69 -4.90
N VAL A 337 -19.82 -11.49 -5.97
CA VAL A 337 -19.89 -12.31 -7.19
C VAL A 337 -19.44 -13.74 -6.89
N ALA A 338 -18.32 -13.93 -6.18
CA ALA A 338 -17.86 -15.25 -5.75
C ALA A 338 -18.90 -15.98 -4.90
N ALA A 339 -19.62 -15.28 -4.00
CA ALA A 339 -20.65 -15.87 -3.16
C ALA A 339 -21.85 -16.40 -3.96
N ARG A 340 -22.18 -15.76 -5.09
CA ARG A 340 -23.20 -16.26 -6.02
C ARG A 340 -22.70 -17.44 -6.84
N ALA A 341 -21.48 -17.34 -7.37
CA ALA A 341 -20.88 -18.40 -8.18
C ALA A 341 -20.60 -19.69 -7.37
N ALA A 342 -20.36 -19.57 -6.07
CA ALA A 342 -20.12 -20.71 -5.17
C ALA A 342 -21.25 -21.76 -5.16
N ALA A 343 -22.47 -21.38 -5.54
CA ALA A 343 -23.60 -22.32 -5.65
C ALA A 343 -23.39 -23.39 -6.74
N HIS A 344 -22.47 -23.18 -7.68
CA HIS A 344 -22.26 -24.04 -8.85
C HIS A 344 -21.00 -24.90 -8.78
N LEU A 345 -20.23 -24.83 -7.68
CA LEU A 345 -18.97 -25.56 -7.55
C LEU A 345 -19.08 -26.76 -6.61
N PRO A 346 -18.48 -27.92 -6.97
CA PRO A 346 -18.42 -29.07 -6.11
C PRO A 346 -17.44 -28.87 -4.94
N ALA A 347 -17.84 -29.30 -3.74
CA ALA A 347 -17.08 -29.12 -2.51
C ALA A 347 -15.70 -29.78 -2.52
N GLY A 348 -15.61 -31.01 -3.04
CA GLY A 348 -14.36 -31.79 -3.08
C GLY A 348 -13.29 -31.09 -3.90
N VAL A 349 -13.64 -30.59 -5.08
CA VAL A 349 -12.76 -29.80 -5.94
C VAL A 349 -12.32 -28.51 -5.23
N SER A 350 -13.23 -27.86 -4.51
CA SER A 350 -12.94 -26.62 -3.79
C SER A 350 -11.93 -26.81 -2.65
N ALA A 351 -12.05 -27.90 -1.88
CA ALA A 351 -11.11 -28.22 -0.80
C ALA A 351 -9.70 -28.51 -1.33
N VAL A 352 -9.60 -29.33 -2.39
CA VAL A 352 -8.31 -29.64 -3.03
C VAL A 352 -7.68 -28.39 -3.64
N ALA A 353 -8.46 -27.56 -4.31
CA ALA A 353 -7.98 -26.29 -4.89
C ALA A 353 -7.43 -25.35 -3.80
N LEU A 354 -8.11 -25.22 -2.66
CA LEU A 354 -7.64 -24.42 -1.53
C LEU A 354 -6.29 -24.90 -0.98
N ALA A 355 -6.15 -26.21 -0.75
CA ALA A 355 -4.89 -26.78 -0.29
C ALA A 355 -3.76 -26.57 -1.32
N ALA A 356 -4.04 -26.77 -2.60
CA ALA A 356 -3.10 -26.55 -3.68
C ALA A 356 -2.66 -25.09 -3.78
N MET A 357 -3.59 -24.12 -3.70
CA MET A 357 -3.27 -22.69 -3.70
C MET A 357 -2.44 -22.28 -2.50
N ALA A 358 -2.74 -22.80 -1.30
CA ALA A 358 -1.96 -22.52 -0.09
C ALA A 358 -0.53 -23.05 -0.23
N ALA A 359 -0.37 -24.31 -0.66
CA ALA A 359 0.94 -24.91 -0.90
C ALA A 359 1.72 -24.15 -2.00
N ALA A 360 1.05 -23.77 -3.08
CA ALA A 360 1.66 -23.00 -4.16
C ALA A 360 2.09 -21.59 -3.70
N GLY A 361 1.31 -20.92 -2.84
CA GLY A 361 1.69 -19.63 -2.27
C GLY A 361 2.93 -19.71 -1.37
N VAL A 362 3.07 -20.79 -0.59
CA VAL A 362 4.30 -21.09 0.18
C VAL A 362 5.48 -21.33 -0.76
N TRP A 363 5.28 -22.11 -1.82
CA TRP A 363 6.31 -22.33 -2.85
C TRP A 363 6.75 -21.03 -3.53
N VAL A 364 5.82 -20.13 -3.88
CA VAL A 364 6.14 -18.82 -4.48
C VAL A 364 7.08 -18.01 -3.58
N MET A 365 6.90 -18.04 -2.25
CA MET A 365 7.83 -17.39 -1.31
C MET A 365 9.18 -18.11 -1.26
N ALA A 366 9.16 -19.42 -1.05
CA ALA A 366 10.36 -20.22 -0.86
C ALA A 366 11.28 -20.16 -2.09
N ALA A 367 10.70 -20.21 -3.28
CA ALA A 367 11.40 -20.12 -4.56
C ALA A 367 11.71 -18.68 -5.00
N ARG A 368 11.30 -17.65 -4.22
CA ARG A 368 11.48 -16.22 -4.53
C ARG A 368 11.01 -15.83 -5.93
N VAL A 369 9.91 -16.42 -6.37
CA VAL A 369 9.34 -16.22 -7.72
C VAL A 369 8.54 -14.91 -7.80
N GLY A 370 8.00 -14.46 -6.66
CA GLY A 370 7.39 -13.14 -6.52
C GLY A 370 8.30 -12.16 -5.78
N TYR A 371 8.00 -10.88 -5.91
CA TYR A 371 8.67 -9.78 -5.20
C TYR A 371 10.19 -9.74 -5.44
N ALA A 372 10.61 -10.11 -6.65
CA ALA A 372 12.01 -10.13 -7.02
C ALA A 372 12.62 -8.72 -6.86
N THR A 373 13.75 -8.68 -6.17
CA THR A 373 14.61 -7.50 -6.03
C THR A 373 15.91 -7.74 -6.81
N ASN A 374 16.72 -6.70 -6.99
CA ASN A 374 18.00 -6.88 -7.67
C ASN A 374 18.98 -7.61 -6.74
N THR A 375 19.28 -8.89 -7.02
CA THR A 375 20.22 -9.66 -6.20
C THR A 375 21.66 -9.17 -6.34
N ALA A 376 22.00 -8.45 -7.41
CA ALA A 376 23.34 -7.90 -7.62
C ALA A 376 23.71 -6.82 -6.60
N GLU A 377 22.74 -6.27 -5.86
CA GLU A 377 23.01 -5.28 -4.81
C GLU A 377 23.35 -5.93 -3.45
N GLU A 378 23.11 -7.23 -3.26
CA GLU A 378 23.28 -7.90 -1.96
C GLU A 378 24.71 -7.78 -1.39
N PRO A 379 25.80 -7.96 -2.18
CA PRO A 379 27.16 -7.80 -1.65
C PRO A 379 27.45 -6.37 -1.18
N LEU A 380 27.01 -5.36 -1.94
CA LEU A 380 27.12 -3.95 -1.56
C LEU A 380 26.36 -3.66 -0.26
N LEU A 381 25.10 -4.11 -0.16
CA LEU A 381 24.28 -3.91 1.03
C LEU A 381 24.94 -4.53 2.27
N GLU A 382 25.47 -5.76 2.14
CA GLU A 382 26.16 -6.44 3.22
C GLU A 382 27.42 -5.69 3.66
N PHE A 383 28.22 -5.23 2.68
CA PHE A 383 29.42 -4.46 2.96
C PHE A 383 29.10 -3.17 3.73
N VAL A 384 28.14 -2.38 3.25
CA VAL A 384 27.74 -1.12 3.90
C VAL A 384 27.20 -1.37 5.30
N ARG A 385 26.33 -2.38 5.47
CA ARG A 385 25.77 -2.77 6.78
C ARG A 385 26.84 -3.09 7.81
N THR A 386 27.96 -3.67 7.37
CA THR A 386 29.03 -4.15 8.25
C THR A 386 30.17 -3.15 8.45
N HIS A 387 30.40 -2.24 7.50
CA HIS A 387 31.57 -1.35 7.49
C HIS A 387 31.25 0.15 7.62
N ALA A 388 29.99 0.57 7.44
CA ALA A 388 29.63 1.98 7.61
C ALA A 388 29.78 2.40 9.08
N GLY A 389 30.52 3.49 9.31
CA GLY A 389 30.75 4.06 10.63
C GLY A 389 29.61 4.97 11.08
N ALA A 390 29.65 5.37 12.36
CA ALA A 390 28.71 6.35 12.90
C ALA A 390 28.79 7.67 12.13
N GLY A 391 27.63 8.16 11.66
CA GLY A 391 27.54 9.41 10.92
C GLY A 391 27.83 9.28 9.42
N ASP A 392 28.06 8.07 8.91
CA ASP A 392 28.15 7.86 7.47
C ASP A 392 26.77 8.13 6.81
N VAL A 393 26.78 8.91 5.73
CA VAL A 393 25.61 9.22 4.91
C VAL A 393 25.93 8.84 3.47
N VAL A 394 25.11 7.94 2.92
CA VAL A 394 25.33 7.39 1.58
C VAL A 394 24.53 8.13 0.54
N LEU A 395 25.20 8.58 -0.53
CA LEU A 395 24.53 8.98 -1.76
C LEU A 395 24.38 7.76 -2.66
N ILE A 396 23.14 7.37 -2.94
CA ILE A 396 22.80 6.34 -3.92
C ILE A 396 22.39 6.98 -5.25
N PRO A 397 22.60 6.31 -6.40
CA PRO A 397 22.06 6.75 -7.68
C PRO A 397 20.54 6.95 -7.59
N THR A 398 20.07 8.17 -7.79
CA THR A 398 18.65 8.51 -7.74
C THR A 398 18.34 9.59 -8.76
N ARG A 399 17.11 9.57 -9.29
CA ARG A 399 16.63 10.48 -10.33
C ARG A 399 15.12 10.56 -10.34
N PHE A 400 14.57 11.61 -10.94
CA PHE A 400 13.16 11.62 -11.29
C PHE A 400 12.87 10.55 -12.34
N PRO A 401 11.83 9.72 -12.17
CA PRO A 401 11.40 8.78 -13.19
C PRO A 401 11.00 9.52 -14.46
N ALA A 402 11.39 8.99 -15.62
CA ALA A 402 10.85 9.49 -16.88
C ALA A 402 9.33 9.24 -16.89
N VAL A 403 8.54 10.30 -16.85
CA VAL A 403 7.09 10.19 -16.92
C VAL A 403 6.72 9.94 -18.38
N GLY A 404 6.53 8.67 -18.74
CA GLY A 404 5.99 8.27 -20.02
C GLY A 404 4.55 8.77 -20.23
N THR A 405 4.10 8.68 -21.47
CA THR A 405 2.74 9.08 -21.89
C THR A 405 1.69 8.00 -21.61
N GLY A 406 2.12 6.79 -21.19
CA GLY A 406 1.25 5.66 -20.91
C GLY A 406 0.27 5.94 -19.76
N ARG A 407 -0.96 5.39 -19.90
CA ARG A 407 -2.00 5.42 -18.86
C ARG A 407 -2.03 4.12 -18.07
N GLY A 408 -2.63 4.19 -16.88
CA GLY A 408 -2.88 3.04 -16.03
C GLY A 408 -1.86 2.88 -14.90
N SER A 409 -2.21 2.00 -13.95
CA SER A 409 -1.33 1.62 -12.84
C SER A 409 -1.30 0.11 -12.73
N VAL A 410 -0.23 -0.50 -13.24
CA VAL A 410 -0.04 -1.96 -13.22
C VAL A 410 0.71 -2.41 -11.96
N SER A 411 0.35 -3.57 -11.43
CA SER A 411 1.14 -4.24 -10.40
C SER A 411 2.43 -4.78 -11.01
N THR A 412 3.56 -4.47 -10.38
CA THR A 412 4.88 -5.02 -10.73
C THR A 412 5.41 -6.01 -9.72
N SER A 413 4.57 -6.45 -8.77
CA SER A 413 5.00 -7.33 -7.67
C SER A 413 5.45 -8.72 -8.12
N PHE A 414 4.96 -9.19 -9.28
CA PHE A 414 5.29 -10.50 -9.83
C PHE A 414 5.91 -10.40 -11.23
N THR A 415 6.22 -9.19 -11.68
CA THR A 415 6.99 -8.97 -12.90
C THR A 415 8.48 -9.10 -12.60
N PRO A 416 9.31 -9.62 -13.52
CA PRO A 416 10.76 -9.59 -13.38
C PRO A 416 11.23 -8.17 -13.01
N PRO A 417 12.31 -8.02 -12.22
CA PRO A 417 12.75 -6.72 -11.72
C PRO A 417 12.91 -5.75 -12.89
N PRO A 418 12.27 -4.57 -12.84
CA PRO A 418 12.17 -3.69 -14.00
C PRO A 418 13.57 -3.17 -14.33
N ARG A 419 14.11 -3.60 -15.48
CA ARG A 419 15.24 -2.90 -16.09
C ARG A 419 14.73 -1.53 -16.57
N PRO A 420 15.43 -0.42 -16.28
CA PRO A 420 15.05 0.87 -16.83
C PRO A 420 14.95 0.77 -18.36
N ARG A 421 13.74 0.95 -18.90
CA ARG A 421 13.50 1.07 -20.34
C ARG A 421 13.19 2.54 -20.63
N PRO A 422 13.79 3.16 -21.66
CA PRO A 422 13.40 4.49 -22.11
C PRO A 422 11.88 4.57 -22.34
N GLY A 423 11.20 5.57 -21.76
CA GLY A 423 9.76 5.78 -21.89
C GLY A 423 8.85 4.95 -20.96
N SER A 424 9.41 4.12 -20.07
CA SER A 424 8.65 3.39 -19.04
C SER A 424 8.32 4.25 -17.82
N ASN A 425 7.08 4.20 -17.34
CA ASN A 425 6.64 4.85 -16.09
C ASN A 425 7.16 4.15 -14.81
N LEU A 426 7.91 3.06 -14.95
CA LEU A 426 8.38 2.27 -13.81
C LEU A 426 9.57 2.94 -13.12
N ILE A 427 9.46 3.12 -11.81
CA ILE A 427 10.57 3.57 -10.95
C ILE A 427 11.62 2.46 -10.93
N PRO A 428 12.90 2.73 -11.24
CA PRO A 428 13.97 1.74 -11.09
C PRO A 428 13.95 1.16 -9.66
N VAL A 429 14.03 -0.17 -9.55
CA VAL A 429 13.96 -0.88 -8.26
C VAL A 429 15.34 -1.04 -7.63
N ASP A 430 16.41 -0.71 -8.36
CA ASP A 430 17.78 -0.77 -7.87
C ASP A 430 17.95 0.10 -6.63
N LEU A 431 18.54 -0.48 -5.59
CA LEU A 431 18.87 0.16 -4.31
C LEU A 431 17.68 0.74 -3.55
N GLN A 432 16.43 0.45 -3.96
CA GLN A 432 15.24 0.96 -3.28
C GLN A 432 15.18 0.50 -1.80
N ARG A 433 15.72 -0.69 -1.50
CA ARG A 433 15.79 -1.23 -0.14
C ARG A 433 17.04 -0.82 0.64
N PHE A 434 17.94 -0.03 0.04
CA PHE A 434 19.27 0.25 0.60
C PHE A 434 19.20 0.78 2.03
N ARG A 435 18.38 1.81 2.27
CA ARG A 435 18.24 2.47 3.58
C ARG A 435 17.91 1.45 4.69
N LEU A 436 16.83 0.69 4.54
CA LEU A 436 16.40 -0.24 5.59
C LEU A 436 17.21 -1.55 5.61
N ALA A 437 17.74 -2.01 4.48
CA ALA A 437 18.55 -3.23 4.45
C ALA A 437 19.93 -3.05 5.11
N THR A 438 20.50 -1.84 5.00
CA THR A 438 21.79 -1.51 5.62
C THR A 438 21.64 -0.92 7.02
N GLY A 439 20.51 -0.27 7.30
CA GLY A 439 20.34 0.53 8.52
C GLY A 439 21.16 1.81 8.52
N VAL A 440 21.67 2.25 7.37
CA VAL A 440 22.53 3.44 7.24
C VAL A 440 21.73 4.58 6.58
N PRO A 441 21.88 5.83 7.07
CA PRO A 441 21.31 7.01 6.44
C PRO A 441 21.68 7.13 4.96
N ILE A 442 20.70 7.53 4.15
CA ILE A 442 20.96 7.96 2.77
C ILE A 442 20.67 9.45 2.61
N TYR A 443 21.34 10.09 1.65
CA TYR A 443 21.11 11.50 1.37
C TYR A 443 19.66 11.76 0.92
N VAL A 444 19.17 10.96 -0.03
CA VAL A 444 17.80 10.99 -0.56
C VAL A 444 17.52 9.77 -1.44
N ASP A 445 16.24 9.42 -1.59
CA ASP A 445 15.74 8.56 -2.66
C ASP A 445 14.40 9.10 -3.19
N PHE A 446 14.06 8.78 -4.44
CA PHE A 446 12.80 9.24 -5.03
C PHE A 446 11.55 8.52 -4.46
N LYS A 447 11.66 7.28 -3.99
CA LYS A 447 10.48 6.53 -3.56
C LYS A 447 9.94 7.06 -2.24
N SER A 448 10.83 7.38 -1.30
CA SER A 448 10.48 7.74 0.05
C SER A 448 10.42 9.26 0.18
N VAL A 449 9.27 9.79 0.56
CA VAL A 449 8.92 11.23 0.48
C VAL A 449 8.32 11.69 1.82
N PRO A 450 8.62 12.90 2.29
CA PRO A 450 7.91 13.52 3.42
C PRO A 450 6.56 14.11 2.97
N TYR A 451 5.83 14.76 3.89
CA TYR A 451 4.48 15.28 3.60
C TYR A 451 4.23 16.71 4.07
N ALA A 452 5.07 17.29 4.94
CA ALA A 452 5.02 18.73 5.22
C ALA A 452 5.53 19.51 4.01
N ASP A 453 5.07 20.76 3.84
CA ASP A 453 5.33 21.55 2.64
C ASP A 453 6.82 21.87 2.45
N ASP A 454 7.48 22.39 3.47
CA ASP A 454 8.93 22.65 3.47
C ASP A 454 9.76 21.37 3.24
N GLU A 455 9.38 20.27 3.87
CA GLU A 455 10.05 18.98 3.74
C GLU A 455 9.91 18.40 2.33
N VAL A 456 8.74 18.54 1.70
CA VAL A 456 8.50 18.10 0.31
C VAL A 456 9.35 18.90 -0.67
N LEU A 457 9.45 20.22 -0.46
CA LEU A 457 10.30 21.08 -1.28
C LEU A 457 11.78 20.69 -1.11
N GLU A 458 12.22 20.43 0.12
CA GLU A 458 13.58 19.96 0.40
C GLU A 458 13.87 18.58 -0.20
N TRP A 459 12.93 17.63 -0.09
CA TRP A 459 13.04 16.33 -0.76
C TRP A 459 13.22 16.50 -2.26
N HIS A 460 12.37 17.31 -2.91
CA HIS A 460 12.42 17.55 -4.34
C HIS A 460 13.77 18.18 -4.75
N ARG A 461 14.25 19.17 -3.98
CA ARG A 461 15.55 19.80 -4.18
C ARG A 461 16.70 18.79 -4.06
N ARG A 462 16.66 17.91 -3.05
CA ARG A 462 17.68 16.86 -2.85
C ARG A 462 17.72 15.86 -3.99
N VAL A 463 16.55 15.39 -4.47
CA VAL A 463 16.48 14.49 -5.62
C VAL A 463 17.05 15.16 -6.87
N ALA A 464 16.64 16.41 -7.16
CA ALA A 464 17.15 17.17 -8.30
C ALA A 464 18.66 17.38 -8.23
N TRP A 465 19.18 17.71 -7.04
CA TRP A 465 20.60 17.88 -6.80
C TRP A 465 21.37 16.58 -7.03
N ALA A 466 20.88 15.45 -6.50
CA ALA A 466 21.53 14.15 -6.67
C ALA A 466 21.57 13.74 -8.14
N GLU A 467 20.46 13.90 -8.86
CA GLU A 467 20.38 13.62 -10.30
C GLU A 467 21.38 14.48 -11.09
N ALA A 468 21.43 15.79 -10.82
CA ALA A 468 22.36 16.70 -11.47
C ALA A 468 23.83 16.37 -11.15
N TRP A 469 24.12 15.99 -9.91
CA TRP A 469 25.48 15.62 -9.49
C TRP A 469 25.97 14.35 -10.23
N TYR A 470 25.13 13.32 -10.36
CA TYR A 470 25.47 12.11 -11.13
C TYR A 470 25.58 12.36 -12.65
N ALA A 471 24.95 13.42 -13.17
CA ALA A 471 25.03 13.80 -14.57
C ALA A 471 26.26 14.67 -14.90
N ALA A 472 26.83 15.34 -13.89
CA ALA A 472 27.97 16.25 -14.03
C ALA A 472 29.31 15.55 -13.74
N ALA A 473 30.41 16.30 -13.90
CA ALA A 473 31.72 15.85 -13.42
C ALA A 473 31.71 15.76 -11.88
N PRO A 474 32.23 14.67 -11.27
CA PRO A 474 32.15 14.49 -9.82
C PRO A 474 32.90 15.60 -9.06
N ASP A 475 32.20 16.28 -8.15
CA ASP A 475 32.76 17.30 -7.26
C ASP A 475 32.71 16.82 -5.80
N ALA A 476 33.87 16.46 -5.25
CA ALA A 476 34.01 16.04 -3.85
C ALA A 476 33.68 17.16 -2.86
N ALA A 477 33.92 18.43 -3.21
CA ALA A 477 33.60 19.55 -2.33
C ALA A 477 32.08 19.73 -2.19
N ALA A 478 31.32 19.52 -3.27
CA ALA A 478 29.86 19.51 -3.22
C ALA A 478 29.31 18.40 -2.31
N LEU A 479 29.88 17.19 -2.38
CA LEU A 479 29.51 16.07 -1.50
C LEU A 479 29.73 16.42 -0.02
N ARG A 480 30.91 16.97 0.31
CA ARG A 480 31.22 17.39 1.69
C ARG A 480 30.27 18.47 2.21
N ARG A 481 29.93 19.48 1.39
CA ARG A 481 28.95 20.51 1.76
C ARG A 481 27.55 19.94 2.01
N ALA A 482 27.19 18.86 1.30
CA ALA A 482 25.93 18.15 1.49
C ALA A 482 25.95 17.15 2.65
N GLY A 483 27.08 17.00 3.35
CA GLY A 483 27.25 16.04 4.45
C GLY A 483 27.34 14.58 4.00
N ILE A 484 27.65 14.33 2.72
CA ILE A 484 27.76 12.97 2.17
C ILE A 484 29.17 12.44 2.41
N THR A 485 29.27 11.23 2.97
CA THR A 485 30.55 10.59 3.30
C THR A 485 30.86 9.39 2.40
N LEU A 486 29.83 8.79 1.80
CA LEU A 486 29.93 7.62 0.94
C LEU A 486 29.12 7.82 -0.34
N VAL A 487 29.62 7.35 -1.47
CA VAL A 487 28.94 7.43 -2.78
C VAL A 487 28.92 6.08 -3.45
N VAL A 488 27.73 5.61 -3.83
CA VAL A 488 27.55 4.40 -4.62
C VAL A 488 27.52 4.78 -6.10
N SER A 489 28.23 4.04 -6.95
CA SER A 489 28.05 4.16 -8.41
C SER A 489 27.88 2.79 -9.06
N PRO A 490 27.16 2.70 -10.18
CA PRO A 490 27.18 1.50 -11.03
C PRO A 490 28.60 1.19 -11.51
N ARG A 491 28.91 -0.11 -11.68
CA ARG A 491 30.23 -0.60 -12.10
C ARG A 491 30.68 -0.02 -13.46
N ASP A 492 29.74 0.25 -14.36
CA ASP A 492 29.98 0.83 -15.68
C ASP A 492 30.15 2.36 -15.66
N LYS A 493 30.03 3.00 -14.49
CA LYS A 493 30.17 4.44 -14.29
C LYS A 493 31.10 4.73 -13.11
N PRO A 494 32.40 4.44 -13.23
CA PRO A 494 33.38 4.71 -12.18
C PRO A 494 33.52 6.21 -11.92
N LEU A 495 33.86 6.56 -10.68
CA LEU A 495 34.06 7.94 -10.23
C LEU A 495 35.53 8.18 -9.81
N PRO A 496 36.50 8.17 -10.75
CA PRO A 496 37.93 8.22 -10.42
C PRO A 496 38.34 9.51 -9.69
N ALA A 497 37.59 10.60 -9.85
CA ALA A 497 37.81 11.84 -9.12
C ALA A 497 37.63 11.71 -7.59
N LEU A 498 36.96 10.65 -7.12
CA LEU A 498 36.81 10.33 -5.69
C LEU A 498 37.91 9.40 -5.16
N GLY A 499 38.88 9.02 -6.01
CA GLY A 499 39.96 8.07 -5.68
C GLY A 499 39.54 6.61 -5.85
N GLU A 500 40.30 5.71 -5.21
CA GLU A 500 40.02 4.27 -5.24
C GLU A 500 38.75 3.92 -4.44
N PRO A 501 37.87 3.04 -4.96
CA PRO A 501 36.69 2.61 -4.24
C PRO A 501 37.08 1.79 -3.00
N VAL A 502 36.35 1.99 -1.89
CA VAL A 502 36.50 1.19 -0.67
C VAL A 502 35.80 -0.16 -0.78
N PHE A 503 34.88 -0.31 -1.74
CA PHE A 503 34.27 -1.57 -2.13
C PHE A 503 33.98 -1.57 -3.63
N ALA A 504 34.20 -2.72 -4.27
CA ALA A 504 33.94 -2.91 -5.68
C ALA A 504 33.57 -4.36 -5.95
N ASP A 505 32.45 -4.59 -6.64
CA ASP A 505 32.05 -5.90 -7.13
C ASP A 505 31.70 -5.83 -8.63
N GLU A 506 30.95 -6.82 -9.13
CA GLU A 506 30.51 -6.91 -10.52
C GLU A 506 29.47 -5.85 -10.91
N ALA A 507 28.75 -5.27 -9.94
CA ALA A 507 27.60 -4.40 -10.18
C ALA A 507 27.81 -2.96 -9.69
N TYR A 508 28.58 -2.75 -8.62
CA TYR A 508 28.70 -1.46 -7.94
C TYR A 508 30.13 -1.15 -7.49
N HIS A 509 30.38 0.16 -7.38
CA HIS A 509 31.49 0.75 -6.62
C HIS A 509 30.93 1.54 -5.44
N LEU A 510 31.69 1.57 -4.35
CA LEU A 510 31.46 2.45 -3.21
C LEU A 510 32.73 3.27 -2.96
N TYR A 511 32.59 4.59 -2.96
CA TYR A 511 33.68 5.53 -2.72
C TYR A 511 33.51 6.20 -1.37
N ARG A 512 34.62 6.45 -0.67
CA ARG A 512 34.64 7.31 0.52
C ARG A 512 35.04 8.72 0.10
N VAL A 513 34.22 9.70 0.48
CA VAL A 513 34.49 11.11 0.26
C VAL A 513 35.58 11.53 1.24
N ARG A 514 36.78 11.81 0.72
CA ARG A 514 37.93 12.29 1.50
C ARG A 514 37.89 13.79 1.70
#